data_AF-A0A832KL45-F1
#
_entry.id   AF-A0A832KL45-F1
#
_cell.length_a   1.000
_cell.length_b   1.000
_cell.length_c   1.000
_cell.angle_alpha   90.00
_cell.angle_beta   90.00
_cell.angle_gamma   90.00
#
_symmetry.space_group_name_H-M   'P 1'
#
loop_
_entity.id
_entity.type
_entity.pdbx_description
1 polymer ?
#
loop_
_entity_poly.entity_id
_entity_poly.type
_entity_poly.pdbx_seq_one_letter_code
_entity_poly.pdbx_strand_id
1 'polypeptide(L)'
;MNTSMGSFILIGSFVFMLVMKFPITFSLFLSSIFAAMFLNIPLMSIVQRLVSGVNSFSLLAIPFFILSGEIMSQGGISRRLVGFANALVGRVRGGLAQVNILASMFFGGISGSAVADVSSIGAMLIP
;
A
#
# COMPACT_ATOMS: atom_id res chain seq x y z
N MET A 1 31.28 6.65 -14.17
CA MET A 1 30.78 6.11 -12.89
C MET A 1 30.24 4.72 -13.14
N ASN A 2 30.65 3.73 -12.34
CA ASN A 2 30.28 2.34 -12.55
C ASN A 2 28.84 2.13 -12.04
N THR A 3 27.90 1.84 -12.93
CA THR A 3 26.47 1.64 -12.60
C THR A 3 26.28 0.52 -11.58
N SER A 4 27.10 -0.53 -11.65
CA SER A 4 27.13 -1.61 -10.67
C SER A 4 27.40 -1.11 -9.25
N MET A 5 28.32 -0.15 -9.08
CA MET A 5 28.64 0.42 -7.77
C MET A 5 27.50 1.32 -7.25
N GLY A 6 26.82 2.05 -8.13
CA GLY A 6 25.61 2.80 -7.79
C GLY A 6 24.49 1.90 -7.25
N SER A 7 24.28 0.73 -7.86
CA SER A 7 23.31 -0.26 -7.38
C SER A 7 23.68 -0.83 -6.00
N PHE A 8 24.96 -1.10 -5.75
CA PHE A 8 25.41 -1.55 -4.42
C PHE A 8 25.20 -0.48 -3.35
N ILE A 9 25.45 0.79 -3.65
CA ILE A 9 25.20 1.91 -2.71
C ILE A 9 23.70 2.04 -2.42
N LEU A 10 22.86 1.94 -3.45
CA LEU A 10 21.41 2.00 -3.30
C LEU A 10 20.90 0.87 -2.39
N ILE A 11 21.23 -0.37 -2.71
CA ILE A 11 20.76 -1.55 -1.95
C ILE A 11 21.38 -1.55 -0.55
N GLY A 12 22.67 -1.28 -0.42
CA GLY A 12 23.39 -1.29 0.85
C GLY A 12 22.86 -0.24 1.84
N SER A 13 22.68 1.01 1.38
CA SER A 13 22.13 2.07 2.22
C SER A 13 20.65 1.85 2.57
N PHE A 14 19.85 1.33 1.63
CA PHE A 14 18.46 0.98 1.87
C PHE A 14 18.33 -0.10 2.95
N VAL A 15 19.04 -1.21 2.81
CA VAL A 15 19.02 -2.33 3.78
C VAL A 15 19.55 -1.87 5.14
N PHE A 16 20.62 -1.09 5.17
CA PHE A 16 21.16 -0.53 6.41
C PHE A 16 20.12 0.31 7.17
N MET A 17 19.40 1.20 6.47
CA MET A 17 18.34 2.01 7.08
C MET A 17 17.14 1.17 7.54
N LEU A 18 16.78 0.11 6.79
CA LEU A 18 15.72 -0.83 7.22
C LEU A 18 16.10 -1.56 8.51
N VAL A 19 17.36 -2.02 8.64
CA VAL A 19 17.85 -2.66 9.87
C VAL A 19 17.82 -1.70 11.06
N MET A 20 18.08 -0.41 10.82
CA MET A 20 17.92 0.65 11.82
C MET A 20 16.46 1.04 12.10
N LYS A 21 15.47 0.32 11.55
CA LYS A 21 14.03 0.58 11.74
C LYS A 21 13.60 1.99 11.30
N PHE A 22 14.32 2.58 10.34
CA PHE A 22 13.87 3.83 9.75
C PHE A 22 12.58 3.62 8.96
N PRO A 23 11.65 4.60 8.91
CA PRO A 23 10.45 4.47 8.09
C PRO A 23 10.83 4.25 6.61
N ILE A 24 10.22 3.25 5.99
CA ILE A 24 10.57 2.73 4.65
C ILE A 24 10.60 3.85 3.60
N THR A 25 9.67 4.81 3.68
CA THR A 25 9.59 5.97 2.78
C THR A 25 10.88 6.78 2.79
N PHE A 26 11.44 7.08 3.97
CA PHE A 26 12.69 7.82 4.08
C PHE A 26 13.88 6.97 3.63
N SER A 27 13.87 5.66 3.94
CA SER A 27 14.92 4.75 3.49
C SER A 27 15.02 4.69 1.97
N LEU A 28 13.89 4.59 1.27
CA LEU A 28 13.84 4.62 -0.20
C LEU A 28 14.31 5.97 -0.77
N PHE A 29 13.85 7.07 -0.16
CA PHE A 29 14.19 8.41 -0.62
C PHE A 29 15.69 8.70 -0.49
N LEU A 30 16.27 8.49 0.69
CA LEU A 30 17.68 8.78 0.94
C LEU A 30 18.61 7.82 0.18
N SER A 31 18.30 6.53 0.12
CA SER A 31 19.12 5.57 -0.66
C SER A 31 19.15 5.91 -2.16
N SER A 32 18.02 6.35 -2.71
CA SER A 32 17.94 6.83 -4.09
C SER A 32 18.75 8.10 -4.31
N ILE A 33 18.74 9.05 -3.36
CA ILE A 33 19.56 10.26 -3.42
C ILE A 33 21.05 9.91 -3.35
N PHE A 34 21.46 9.05 -2.42
CA PHE A 34 22.87 8.65 -2.29
C PHE A 34 23.39 7.98 -3.56
N ALA A 35 22.61 7.10 -4.18
CA ALA A 35 22.96 6.49 -5.46
C ALA A 35 23.00 7.52 -6.60
N ALA A 36 22.04 8.46 -6.65
CA ALA A 36 22.00 9.49 -7.68
C ALA A 36 23.17 10.48 -7.59
N MET A 37 23.58 10.85 -6.37
CA MET A 37 24.79 11.64 -6.13
C MET A 37 26.04 10.89 -6.58
N PHE A 38 26.14 9.58 -6.30
CA PHE A 38 27.25 8.73 -6.78
C PHE A 38 27.22 8.50 -8.30
N LEU A 39 26.13 8.79 -9.00
CA LEU A 39 26.06 8.74 -10.46
C LEU A 39 26.20 10.12 -11.12
N ASN A 40 26.47 11.18 -10.34
CA ASN A 40 26.50 12.58 -10.78
C ASN A 40 25.24 12.97 -11.57
N ILE A 41 24.09 12.42 -11.19
CA ILE A 41 22.81 12.82 -11.78
C ILE A 41 22.50 14.24 -11.32
N PRO A 42 22.21 15.20 -12.23
CA PRO A 42 21.86 16.55 -11.85
C PRO A 42 20.68 16.56 -10.88
N LEU A 43 20.81 17.33 -9.78
CA LEU A 43 19.74 17.47 -8.78
C LEU A 43 18.41 17.90 -9.41
N MET A 44 18.47 18.75 -10.43
CA MET A 44 17.29 19.20 -11.18
C MET A 44 16.52 18.03 -11.81
N SER A 45 17.22 17.03 -12.35
CA SER A 45 16.61 15.84 -12.94
C SER A 45 15.96 14.93 -11.89
N ILE A 46 16.50 14.91 -10.67
CA ILE A 46 15.92 14.20 -9.53
C ILE A 46 14.61 14.88 -9.12
N VAL A 47 14.63 16.21 -8.95
CA VAL A 47 13.44 17.00 -8.59
C VAL A 47 12.35 16.87 -9.65
N GLN A 48 12.69 16.94 -10.93
CA GLN A 48 11.73 16.72 -12.02
C GLN A 48 11.11 15.32 -11.96
N ARG A 49 11.91 14.27 -11.73
CA ARG A 49 11.37 12.90 -11.56
C ARG A 49 10.42 12.79 -10.39
N LEU A 50 10.72 13.43 -9.25
CA LEU A 50 9.85 13.45 -8.08
C LEU A 50 8.51 14.12 -8.40
N VAL A 51 8.54 15.30 -9.03
CA VAL A 51 7.33 16.03 -9.42
C VAL A 51 6.49 15.25 -10.44
N SER A 52 7.12 14.64 -11.44
CA SER A 52 6.42 13.78 -12.41
C SER A 52 5.82 12.54 -11.75
N GLY A 53 6.48 11.98 -10.72
CA GLY A 53 5.95 10.85 -9.96
C GLY A 53 4.70 11.20 -9.16
N VAL A 54 4.66 12.39 -8.54
CA VAL A 54 3.49 12.89 -7.80
C VAL A 54 2.33 13.24 -8.73
N ASN A 55 2.62 13.72 -9.93
CA ASN A 55 1.61 14.01 -10.98
C ASN A 55 1.16 12.74 -11.74
N SER A 56 1.13 11.58 -11.08
CA SER A 56 0.59 10.36 -11.68
C SER A 56 -0.91 10.23 -11.39
N PHE A 57 -1.71 9.98 -12.43
CA PHE A 57 -3.14 9.67 -12.29
C PHE A 57 -3.39 8.49 -11.34
N SER A 58 -2.45 7.55 -11.26
CA SER A 58 -2.53 6.42 -10.32
C SER A 58 -2.53 6.86 -8.85
N LEU A 59 -1.89 7.97 -8.49
CA LEU A 59 -1.92 8.48 -7.12
C LEU A 59 -3.26 9.09 -6.74
N LEU A 60 -4.03 9.60 -7.71
CA LEU A 60 -5.42 10.02 -7.48
C LEU A 60 -6.34 8.83 -7.20
N ALA A 61 -6.02 7.64 -7.71
CA ALA A 61 -6.80 6.44 -7.43
C ALA A 61 -6.80 6.09 -5.93
N ILE A 62 -5.69 6.32 -5.22
CA ILE A 62 -5.58 6.03 -3.78
C ILE A 62 -6.66 6.75 -2.95
N PRO A 63 -6.78 8.10 -2.95
CA PRO A 63 -7.82 8.79 -2.19
C PRO A 63 -9.24 8.47 -2.67
N PHE A 64 -9.46 8.27 -3.98
CA PHE A 64 -10.78 7.87 -4.47
C PHE A 64 -11.18 6.46 -4.01
N PHE A 65 -10.25 5.51 -3.97
CA PHE A 65 -10.49 4.18 -3.42
C PHE A 65 -10.72 4.21 -1.91
N ILE A 66 -9.97 5.03 -1.17
CA ILE A 66 -10.21 5.23 0.26
C ILE A 66 -11.61 5.80 0.49
N LEU A 67 -11.98 6.84 -0.26
CA LEU A 67 -13.31 7.46 -0.19
C LEU A 67 -14.43 6.48 -0.54
N SER A 68 -14.26 5.69 -1.60
CA SER A 68 -15.21 4.65 -1.98
C SER A 68 -15.35 3.60 -0.87
N GLY A 69 -14.25 3.16 -0.28
CA GLY A 69 -14.25 2.25 0.86
C GLY A 69 -14.98 2.83 2.07
N GLU A 70 -14.80 4.12 2.37
CA GLU A 70 -15.51 4.80 3.45
C GLU A 70 -17.01 4.90 3.17
N ILE A 71 -17.42 5.24 1.94
CA ILE A 71 -18.83 5.26 1.52
C ILE A 71 -19.46 3.87 1.67
N MET A 72 -18.74 2.81 1.30
CA MET A 72 -19.23 1.42 1.43
C MET A 72 -19.35 0.99 2.90
N SER A 73 -18.41 1.42 3.74
CA SER A 73 -18.42 1.17 5.19
C SER A 73 -19.62 1.87 5.86
N GLN A 74 -19.72 3.19 5.68
CA GLN A 74 -20.80 4.01 6.26
C GLN A 74 -22.17 3.70 5.64
N GLY A 75 -22.21 3.34 4.35
CA GLY A 75 -23.43 2.90 3.65
C GLY A 75 -23.92 1.51 4.04
N GLY A 76 -23.20 0.78 4.89
CA GLY A 76 -23.58 -0.53 5.41
C GLY A 76 -23.38 -1.69 4.43
N ILE A 77 -22.77 -1.44 3.27
CA ILE A 77 -22.44 -2.49 2.27
C ILE A 77 -21.43 -3.46 2.87
N SER A 78 -20.35 -2.94 3.47
CA SER A 78 -19.34 -3.76 4.13
C SER A 78 -19.96 -4.68 5.19
N ARG A 79 -20.90 -4.16 5.99
CA ARG A 79 -21.55 -4.93 7.07
C ARG A 79 -22.43 -6.05 6.55
N ARG A 80 -23.17 -5.79 5.45
CA ARG A 80 -23.97 -6.81 4.76
C ARG A 80 -23.10 -7.91 4.16
N LEU A 81 -21.96 -7.55 3.56
CA LEU A 81 -20.99 -8.48 3.00
C LEU A 81 -20.37 -9.39 4.07
N VAL A 82 -19.92 -8.83 5.19
CA VAL A 82 -19.40 -9.61 6.32
C VAL A 82 -20.48 -10.52 6.90
N GLY A 83 -21.72 -10.04 7.04
CA GLY A 83 -22.85 -10.86 7.48
C GLY A 83 -23.15 -12.03 6.54
N PHE A 84 -23.06 -11.80 5.22
CA PHE A 84 -23.21 -12.84 4.22
C PHE A 84 -22.08 -13.89 4.30
N ALA A 85 -20.82 -13.45 4.40
CA ALA A 85 -19.69 -14.36 4.61
C ALA A 85 -19.84 -15.17 5.92
N ASN A 86 -20.33 -14.54 6.99
CA ASN A 86 -20.61 -15.21 8.25
C ASN A 86 -21.70 -16.29 8.14
N ALA A 87 -22.75 -16.04 7.35
CA ALA A 87 -23.79 -17.03 7.10
C ALA A 87 -23.26 -18.26 6.33
N LEU A 88 -22.26 -18.08 5.45
CA LEU A 88 -21.67 -19.16 4.66
C LEU A 88 -20.68 -20.01 5.44
N VAL A 89 -19.70 -19.39 6.13
CA VAL A 89 -18.55 -20.10 6.71
C VAL A 89 -18.36 -19.89 8.22
N GLY A 90 -19.19 -19.09 8.87
CA GLY A 90 -19.05 -18.75 10.29
C GLY A 90 -19.22 -19.93 11.25
N ARG A 91 -19.90 -21.00 10.83
CA ARG A 91 -20.14 -22.22 11.63
C ARG A 91 -18.96 -23.19 11.63
N VAL A 92 -17.96 -22.98 10.76
CA VAL A 92 -16.79 -23.86 10.64
C VAL A 92 -15.77 -23.54 11.74
N ARG A 93 -14.96 -24.52 12.15
CA ARG A 93 -13.88 -24.30 13.11
C ARG A 93 -12.90 -23.26 12.56
N GLY A 94 -12.62 -22.20 13.33
CA GLY A 94 -11.89 -21.03 12.84
C GLY A 94 -12.77 -20.05 12.04
N GLY A 95 -14.10 -20.12 12.19
CA GLY A 95 -15.09 -19.39 11.40
C GLY A 95 -14.81 -17.89 11.26
N LEU A 96 -14.39 -17.19 12.31
CA LEU A 96 -14.06 -15.76 12.22
C LEU A 96 -12.94 -15.46 11.22
N ALA A 97 -11.90 -16.29 11.17
CA ALA A 97 -10.80 -16.13 10.20
C ALA A 97 -11.29 -16.42 8.78
N GLN A 98 -12.12 -17.46 8.60
CA GLN A 98 -12.72 -17.80 7.31
C GLN A 98 -13.65 -16.69 6.81
N VAL A 99 -14.44 -16.10 7.71
CA VAL A 99 -15.31 -14.96 7.40
C VAL A 99 -14.51 -13.76 6.96
N ASN A 100 -13.39 -13.45 7.62
CA ASN A 100 -12.49 -12.37 7.21
C ASN A 100 -11.96 -12.61 5.78
N ILE A 101 -11.42 -13.81 5.50
CA ILE A 101 -10.89 -14.15 4.18
C ILE A 101 -11.97 -14.02 3.11
N LEU A 102 -13.16 -14.59 3.32
CA LEU A 102 -14.26 -14.56 2.35
C LEU A 102 -14.83 -13.15 2.16
N ALA A 103 -14.99 -12.38 3.23
CA ALA A 103 -15.45 -11.01 3.15
C ALA A 103 -14.45 -10.14 2.38
N SER A 104 -13.15 -10.26 2.67
CA SER A 104 -12.09 -9.57 1.92
C SER A 104 -12.03 -10.01 0.46
N MET A 105 -12.24 -11.29 0.16
CA MET A 105 -12.29 -11.78 -1.23
C MET A 105 -13.45 -11.15 -2.01
N PHE A 106 -14.65 -11.10 -1.42
CA PHE A 106 -15.79 -10.46 -2.07
C PHE A 106 -15.60 -8.95 -2.23
N PHE A 107 -15.07 -8.28 -1.21
CA PHE A 107 -14.83 -6.84 -1.27
C PHE A 107 -13.75 -6.49 -2.29
N GLY A 108 -12.65 -7.23 -2.30
CA GLY A 108 -11.59 -7.07 -3.30
C GLY A 108 -12.06 -7.39 -4.71
N GLY A 109 -13.00 -8.32 -4.87
CA GLY A 109 -13.65 -8.60 -6.15
C GLY A 109 -14.54 -7.46 -6.66
N ILE A 110 -15.19 -6.72 -5.76
CA ILE A 110 -16.07 -5.58 -6.10
C ILE A 110 -15.25 -4.30 -6.28
N SER A 111 -14.29 -4.07 -5.39
CA SER A 111 -13.52 -2.84 -5.31
C SER A 111 -12.30 -2.84 -6.23
N GLY A 112 -11.72 -4.02 -6.51
CA GLY A 112 -10.52 -4.17 -7.32
C GLY A 112 -9.27 -3.51 -6.71
N SER A 113 -9.32 -3.13 -5.43
CA SER A 113 -8.30 -2.33 -4.76
C SER A 113 -8.08 -2.78 -3.32
N ALA A 114 -6.87 -3.26 -3.03
CA ALA A 114 -6.47 -3.62 -1.68
C ALA A 114 -6.53 -2.44 -0.70
N VAL A 115 -6.35 -1.20 -1.18
CA VAL A 115 -6.41 0.00 -0.33
C VAL A 115 -7.86 0.27 0.11
N ALA A 116 -8.83 0.06 -0.76
CA ALA A 116 -10.25 0.20 -0.43
C ALA A 116 -10.74 -0.90 0.51
N ASP A 117 -10.24 -2.14 0.35
CA ASP A 117 -10.56 -3.25 1.27
C ASP A 117 -10.12 -2.92 2.70
N VAL A 118 -8.92 -2.35 2.86
CA VAL A 118 -8.39 -1.98 4.17
C VAL A 118 -9.14 -0.78 4.76
N SER A 119 -9.50 0.22 3.97
CA SER A 119 -10.24 1.38 4.50
C SER A 119 -11.69 1.03 4.89
N SER A 120 -12.31 0.04 4.25
CA SER A 120 -13.72 -0.31 4.48
C SER A 120 -13.91 -1.46 5.49
N ILE A 121 -13.29 -2.61 5.25
CA ILE A 121 -13.41 -3.81 6.07
C ILE A 121 -12.47 -3.73 7.26
N GLY A 122 -11.27 -3.19 7.05
CA GLY A 122 -10.29 -3.01 8.13
C GLY A 122 -10.87 -2.21 9.29
N ALA A 123 -11.57 -1.11 9.00
CA ALA A 123 -12.25 -0.29 10.01
C ALA A 123 -13.33 -1.03 10.82
N MET A 124 -13.87 -2.13 10.31
CA MET A 124 -14.87 -2.95 11.02
C MET A 124 -14.29 -4.18 11.72
N LEU A 125 -13.23 -4.79 11.16
CA LEU A 125 -12.68 -6.06 11.65
C LEU A 125 -11.43 -5.91 12.50
N ILE A 126 -10.67 -4.82 12.30
CA ILE A 126 -9.45 -4.50 13.04
C ILE A 126 -9.82 -3.35 14.00
N PRO A 127 -9.84 -3.59 15.33
CA PRO A 127 -10.15 -2.56 16.32
C PRO A 127 -9.07 -1.47 16.39
#